data_AF-A0A0Q9R396-F1
#
_entry.id   AF-A0A0Q9R396-F1
#
_cell.length_a   1.000
_cell.length_b   1.000
_cell.length_c   1.000
_cell.angle_alpha   90.00
_cell.angle_beta   90.00
_cell.angle_gamma   90.00
#
_symmetry.space_group_name_H-M   'P 1'
#
loop_
_entity.id
_entity.type
_entity.pdbx_description
1 polymer ?
#
loop_
_entity_poly.entity_id
_entity_poly.type
_entity_poly.pdbx_seq_one_letter_code
_entity_poly.pdbx_strand_id
1 'polypeptide(L)'
;MAALNSGLRKRSLTGEEEPDTFARRALLIIPLAAGGAMIVTRTPLAAADQLTDSAAILVGALIAAFGTVAVWRERLTQRDRSVELVSRRALDEAAAHILTSTLATLLGLVFLIAVANIDPGKSDDLLIWGEAVLSGLGLALYVYVMLTLVIVVNLLWDGYVEANNVTDTQSKSGDARRHR
;
A
#
# COMPACT_ATOMS: atom_id res chain seq x y z
N MET A 1 -23.68 3.14 10.50
CA MET A 1 -22.43 2.43 10.83
C MET A 1 -22.43 0.94 10.46
N ALA A 2 -23.53 0.33 10.02
CA ALA A 2 -23.54 -1.06 9.55
C ALA A 2 -22.96 -1.26 8.12
N ALA A 3 -22.81 -0.19 7.34
CA ALA A 3 -22.29 -0.23 5.96
C ALA A 3 -20.75 -0.22 5.84
N LEU A 4 -20.02 -0.03 6.95
CA LEU A 4 -18.55 -0.14 6.98
C LEU A 4 -18.06 -1.56 7.23
N ASN A 5 -18.94 -2.47 7.69
CA ASN A 5 -18.59 -3.84 8.06
C ASN A 5 -19.12 -4.91 7.07
N SER A 6 -19.99 -4.56 6.13
CA SER A 6 -20.50 -5.50 5.13
C SER A 6 -19.73 -5.38 3.80
N GLY A 7 -18.47 -5.82 3.81
CA GLY A 7 -17.73 -6.14 2.59
C GLY A 7 -17.35 -4.93 1.72
N LEU A 8 -16.08 -4.53 1.82
CA LEU A 8 -15.34 -4.03 0.67
C LEU A 8 -15.19 -5.18 -0.35
N ARG A 9 -16.30 -5.48 -1.03
CA ARG A 9 -16.52 -6.45 -2.11
C ARG A 9 -16.28 -7.94 -1.83
N LYS A 10 -17.34 -8.72 -2.01
CA LYS A 10 -17.23 -10.11 -2.45
C LYS A 10 -16.59 -10.12 -3.83
N ARG A 11 -15.29 -10.43 -3.88
CA ARG A 11 -14.53 -10.55 -5.14
C ARG A 11 -15.21 -11.53 -6.08
N SER A 12 -15.66 -11.06 -7.24
CA SER A 12 -16.21 -11.94 -8.28
C SER A 12 -15.15 -12.93 -8.76
N LEU A 13 -15.54 -14.22 -8.80
CA LEU A 13 -14.74 -15.29 -9.38
C LEU A 13 -14.48 -15.10 -10.88
N THR A 14 -15.35 -14.36 -11.58
CA THR A 14 -15.26 -14.12 -13.03
C THR A 14 -14.33 -12.96 -13.39
N GLY A 15 -13.93 -12.15 -12.40
CA GLY A 15 -13.08 -10.98 -12.60
C GLY A 15 -13.75 -9.79 -13.26
N GLU A 16 -15.07 -9.82 -13.46
CA GLU A 16 -15.89 -8.72 -13.99
C GLU A 16 -16.21 -7.64 -12.93
N GLU A 17 -15.25 -7.32 -12.07
CA GLU A 17 -15.44 -6.26 -11.07
C GLU A 17 -15.11 -4.91 -11.66
N GLU A 18 -16.06 -3.97 -11.59
CA GLU A 18 -15.78 -2.59 -12.00
C GLU A 18 -14.63 -2.01 -11.17
N PRO A 19 -13.66 -1.28 -11.73
CA PRO A 19 -12.56 -0.71 -10.95
C PRO A 19 -13.07 0.16 -9.79
N ASP A 20 -12.49 0.04 -8.59
CA ASP A 20 -12.82 0.95 -7.48
C ASP A 20 -12.34 2.37 -7.81
N THR A 21 -13.26 3.16 -8.37
CA THR A 21 -12.99 4.54 -8.78
C THR A 21 -12.77 5.45 -7.58
N PHE A 22 -13.36 5.13 -6.42
CA PHE A 22 -13.22 5.95 -5.21
C PHE A 22 -11.83 5.77 -4.62
N ALA A 23 -11.39 4.53 -4.39
CA ALA A 23 -10.04 4.26 -3.87
C ALA A 23 -8.96 4.83 -4.79
N ARG A 24 -9.12 4.68 -6.12
CA ARG A 24 -8.20 5.25 -7.11
C ARG A 24 -8.13 6.78 -7.06
N ARG A 25 -9.28 7.44 -6.93
CA ARG A 25 -9.33 8.91 -6.80
C ARG A 25 -8.72 9.36 -5.47
N ALA A 26 -9.04 8.70 -4.37
CA ALA A 26 -8.48 9.01 -3.06
C ALA A 26 -6.95 8.86 -3.04
N LEU A 27 -6.44 7.77 -3.62
CA LEU A 27 -5.00 7.51 -3.75
C LEU A 27 -4.23 8.57 -4.55
N LEU A 28 -4.89 9.31 -5.44
CA LEU A 28 -4.24 10.35 -6.24
C LEU A 28 -4.47 11.74 -5.65
N ILE A 29 -5.72 12.06 -5.32
CA ILE A 29 -6.11 13.41 -4.91
C ILE A 29 -5.50 13.76 -3.54
N ILE A 30 -5.51 12.83 -2.58
CA ILE A 30 -5.04 13.13 -1.22
C ILE A 30 -3.52 13.41 -1.21
N PRO A 31 -2.65 12.57 -1.82
CA PRO A 31 -1.23 12.89 -1.95
C PRO A 31 -0.93 14.19 -2.68
N LEU A 32 -1.61 14.43 -3.81
CA LEU A 32 -1.42 15.65 -4.60
C LEU A 32 -1.86 16.90 -3.84
N ALA A 33 -2.95 16.82 -3.08
CA ALA A 33 -3.41 17.92 -2.23
C ALA A 33 -2.41 18.19 -1.10
N ALA A 34 -1.87 17.15 -0.45
CA ALA A 34 -0.88 17.29 0.61
C ALA A 34 0.42 17.93 0.10
N GLY A 35 0.98 17.41 -1.00
CA GLY A 35 2.19 17.98 -1.61
C GLY A 35 1.95 19.38 -2.18
N GLY A 36 0.82 19.59 -2.85
CA GLY A 36 0.44 20.89 -3.42
C GLY A 36 0.25 21.96 -2.36
N ALA A 37 -0.38 21.62 -1.23
CA ALA A 37 -0.53 22.55 -0.10
C ALA A 37 0.84 23.02 0.40
N MET A 38 1.80 22.10 0.56
CA MET A 38 3.16 22.41 1.00
C MET A 38 3.92 23.33 0.04
N ILE A 39 3.76 23.11 -1.28
CA ILE A 39 4.35 23.95 -2.32
C ILE A 39 3.75 25.36 -2.28
N VAL A 40 2.42 25.47 -2.15
CA VAL A 40 1.71 26.77 -2.12
C VAL A 40 2.08 27.57 -0.88
N THR A 41 2.18 26.92 0.28
CA THR A 41 2.57 27.59 1.53
C THR A 41 4.07 27.82 1.66
N ARG A 42 4.87 27.32 0.70
CA ARG A 42 6.35 27.35 0.71
C ARG A 42 6.94 26.92 2.04
N THR A 43 6.31 25.94 2.67
CA THR A 43 6.73 25.45 3.99
C THR A 43 7.73 24.33 3.76
N PRO A 44 8.99 24.46 4.23
CA PRO A 44 9.95 23.38 4.10
C PRO A 44 9.66 22.27 5.10
N LEU A 45 10.18 21.06 4.82
CA LEU A 45 10.15 19.97 5.80
C LEU A 45 11.14 20.25 6.93
N ALA A 46 10.63 20.54 8.11
CA ALA A 46 11.45 20.85 9.29
C ALA A 46 12.34 19.68 9.78
N ALA A 47 12.04 18.44 9.40
CA ALA A 47 12.73 17.24 9.88
C ALA A 47 13.04 16.26 8.74
N ALA A 48 13.65 16.77 7.65
CA ALA A 48 13.99 15.97 6.47
C ALA A 48 14.89 14.76 6.80
N ASP A 49 15.85 14.91 7.72
CA ASP A 49 16.74 13.82 8.17
C ASP A 49 15.96 12.68 8.84
N GLN A 50 15.10 13.02 9.82
CA GLN A 50 14.30 12.03 10.54
C GLN A 50 13.35 11.27 9.60
N LEU A 51 12.81 11.97 8.60
CA LEU A 51 11.94 11.35 7.61
C LEU A 51 12.71 10.46 6.64
N THR A 52 13.93 10.85 6.27
CA THR A 52 14.86 10.03 5.49
C THR A 52 15.15 8.71 6.21
N ASP A 53 15.47 8.77 7.51
CA ASP A 53 15.70 7.58 8.34
C ASP A 53 14.46 6.68 8.41
N SER A 54 13.29 7.28 8.64
CA SER A 54 12.03 6.54 8.69
C SER A 54 11.67 5.89 7.34
N ALA A 55 11.96 6.56 6.23
CA ALA A 55 11.74 6.06 4.89
C ALA A 55 12.67 4.88 4.57
N ALA A 56 13.93 4.94 5.01
CA ALA A 56 14.88 3.83 4.85
C ALA A 56 14.41 2.57 5.60
N ILE A 57 13.93 2.74 6.84
CA ILE A 57 13.32 1.65 7.63
C ILE A 57 12.08 1.09 6.90
N LEU A 58 11.23 1.98 6.39
CA LEU A 58 10.01 1.59 5.68
C LEU A 58 10.31 0.77 4.42
N VAL A 59 11.33 1.14 3.63
CA VAL A 59 11.78 0.34 2.47
C VAL A 59 12.17 -1.07 2.89
N GLY A 60 12.95 -1.20 3.98
CA GLY A 60 13.31 -2.52 4.52
C GLY A 60 12.09 -3.34 4.94
N ALA A 61 11.12 -2.71 5.60
CA ALA A 61 9.87 -3.35 6.01
C ALA A 61 9.03 -3.80 4.81
N LEU A 62 8.92 -2.98 3.76
CA LEU A 62 8.19 -3.31 2.54
C LEU A 62 8.83 -4.48 1.78
N ILE A 63 10.17 -4.53 1.68
CA ILE A 63 10.90 -5.65 1.07
C ILE A 63 10.65 -6.95 1.86
N ALA A 64 10.68 -6.89 3.20
CA ALA A 64 10.39 -8.04 4.04
C ALA A 64 8.93 -8.51 3.90
N ALA A 65 7.98 -7.58 3.86
CA ALA A 65 6.57 -7.87 3.63
C ALA A 65 6.34 -8.54 2.27
N PHE A 66 6.99 -8.04 1.21
CA PHE A 66 6.95 -8.66 -0.12
C PHE A 66 7.43 -10.11 -0.09
N GLY A 67 8.54 -10.39 0.59
CA GLY A 67 9.05 -11.76 0.78
C GLY A 67 8.02 -12.67 1.45
N THR A 68 7.33 -12.17 2.46
CA THR A 68 6.29 -12.93 3.19
C THR A 68 5.10 -13.25 2.27
N VAL A 69 4.62 -12.27 1.50
CA VAL A 69 3.53 -12.45 0.53
C VAL A 69 3.91 -13.44 -0.58
N ALA A 70 5.16 -13.38 -1.07
CA ALA A 70 5.67 -14.31 -2.07
C ALA A 70 5.66 -15.77 -1.58
N VAL A 71 6.06 -16.01 -0.32
CA VAL A 71 6.01 -17.34 0.30
C VAL A 71 4.57 -17.84 0.43
N TRP A 72 3.62 -16.98 0.81
CA TRP A 72 2.20 -17.35 0.88
C TRP A 72 1.65 -17.72 -0.50
N ARG A 73 2.00 -16.95 -1.53
CA ARG A 73 1.63 -17.23 -2.92
C ARG A 73 2.16 -18.58 -3.38
N GLU A 74 3.41 -18.90 -3.11
CA GLU A 74 4.01 -20.20 -3.45
C GLU A 74 3.27 -21.36 -2.76
N ARG A 75 2.99 -21.23 -1.46
CA ARG A 75 2.25 -22.25 -0.69
C ARG A 75 0.84 -22.49 -1.22
N LEU A 76 0.14 -21.43 -1.63
CA LEU A 76 -1.18 -21.58 -2.27
C LEU A 76 -1.04 -22.20 -3.66
N THR A 77 0.01 -21.87 -4.41
CA THR A 77 0.25 -22.44 -5.76
C THR A 77 0.38 -23.96 -5.71
N GLN A 78 1.07 -24.49 -4.71
CA GLN A 78 1.28 -25.93 -4.52
C GLN A 78 0.00 -26.73 -4.19
N ARG A 79 -1.09 -26.09 -3.73
CA ARG A 79 -2.31 -26.78 -3.26
C ARG A 79 -3.35 -27.04 -4.34
N ASP A 80 -3.16 -26.51 -5.55
CA ASP A 80 -3.96 -26.70 -6.77
C ASP A 80 -5.49 -26.90 -6.59
N ARG A 81 -6.11 -26.10 -5.72
CA ARG A 81 -7.56 -26.08 -5.52
C ARG A 81 -8.16 -24.87 -6.23
N SER A 82 -9.19 -25.09 -7.04
CA SER A 82 -9.93 -24.02 -7.74
C SER A 82 -10.49 -22.95 -6.81
N VAL A 83 -10.78 -23.30 -5.55
CA VAL A 83 -11.28 -22.37 -4.51
C VAL A 83 -10.23 -21.35 -4.08
N GLU A 84 -8.94 -21.61 -4.29
CA GLU A 84 -7.84 -20.73 -3.86
C GLU A 84 -7.49 -19.63 -4.89
N LEU A 85 -8.15 -19.61 -6.06
CA LEU A 85 -7.87 -18.63 -7.12
C LEU A 85 -8.10 -17.18 -6.66
N VAL A 86 -9.13 -16.93 -5.85
CA VAL A 86 -9.44 -15.59 -5.31
C VAL A 86 -8.35 -15.11 -4.37
N SER A 87 -7.90 -15.98 -3.46
CA SER A 87 -6.82 -15.67 -2.52
C SER A 87 -5.50 -15.43 -3.26
N ARG A 88 -5.19 -16.21 -4.30
CA ARG A 88 -4.00 -15.98 -5.14
C ARG A 88 -4.04 -14.61 -5.81
N ARG A 89 -5.18 -14.22 -6.40
CA ARG A 89 -5.33 -12.91 -7.04
C ARG A 89 -5.17 -11.75 -6.04
N ALA A 90 -5.72 -11.88 -4.83
CA ALA A 90 -5.56 -10.87 -3.78
C ALA A 90 -4.09 -10.73 -3.33
N LEU A 91 -3.35 -11.85 -3.23
CA LEU A 91 -1.93 -11.82 -2.91
C LEU A 91 -1.09 -11.21 -4.04
N ASP A 92 -1.39 -11.51 -5.30
CA ASP A 92 -0.69 -10.91 -6.45
C ASP A 92 -0.90 -9.39 -6.49
N GLU A 93 -2.12 -8.92 -6.22
CA GLU A 93 -2.45 -7.50 -6.15
C GLU A 93 -1.77 -6.82 -4.95
N ALA A 94 -1.77 -7.44 -3.77
CA ALA A 94 -1.06 -6.94 -2.60
C ALA A 94 0.46 -6.86 -2.87
N ALA A 95 1.05 -7.88 -3.50
CA ALA A 95 2.46 -7.89 -3.88
C ALA A 95 2.81 -6.75 -4.85
N ALA A 96 1.94 -6.49 -5.84
CA ALA A 96 2.12 -5.37 -6.75
C ALA A 96 2.09 -4.02 -6.01
N HIS A 97 1.12 -3.81 -5.12
CA HIS A 97 1.04 -2.59 -4.31
C HIS A 97 2.23 -2.40 -3.38
N ILE A 98 2.73 -3.46 -2.75
CA ILE A 98 3.94 -3.42 -1.93
C ILE A 98 5.14 -3.00 -2.78
N LEU A 99 5.34 -3.62 -3.96
CA LEU A 99 6.46 -3.30 -4.84
C LEU A 99 6.39 -1.84 -5.34
N THR A 100 5.22 -1.38 -5.77
CA THR A 100 5.02 0.02 -6.18
C THR A 100 5.27 0.97 -5.01
N SER A 101 4.85 0.61 -3.80
CA SER A 101 5.11 1.40 -2.58
C SER A 101 6.60 1.46 -2.26
N THR A 102 7.34 0.37 -2.45
CA THR A 102 8.80 0.33 -2.26
C THR A 102 9.49 1.31 -3.22
N LEU A 103 9.14 1.27 -4.51
CA LEU A 103 9.70 2.18 -5.52
C LEU A 103 9.32 3.64 -5.24
N ALA A 104 8.07 3.91 -4.87
CA ALA A 104 7.61 5.24 -4.50
C ALA A 104 8.35 5.77 -3.26
N THR A 105 8.61 4.91 -2.26
CA THR A 105 9.37 5.28 -1.06
C THR A 105 10.83 5.58 -1.41
N LEU A 106 11.47 4.79 -2.28
CA LEU A 106 12.82 5.06 -2.77
C LEU A 106 12.92 6.38 -3.53
N LEU A 107 11.93 6.69 -4.37
CA LEU A 107 11.86 7.99 -5.06
C LEU A 107 11.64 9.14 -4.07
N GLY A 108 10.77 8.95 -3.07
CA GLY A 108 10.57 9.91 -1.98
C GLY A 108 11.86 10.17 -1.19
N LEU A 109 12.63 9.12 -0.92
CA LEU A 109 13.97 9.18 -0.30
C LEU A 109 14.92 10.10 -1.07
N VAL A 110 14.95 10.02 -2.40
CA VAL A 110 15.79 10.90 -3.22
C VAL A 110 15.40 12.37 -3.01
N PHE A 111 14.10 12.68 -2.95
CA PHE A 111 13.64 14.05 -2.69
C PHE A 111 13.96 14.51 -1.26
N LEU A 112 13.76 13.66 -0.25
CA LEU A 112 14.06 13.98 1.14
C LEU A 112 15.55 14.22 1.37
N ILE A 113 16.42 13.39 0.78
CA ILE A 113 17.88 13.58 0.81
C ILE A 113 18.25 14.90 0.12
N ALA A 114 17.64 15.21 -1.02
CA ALA A 114 17.89 16.49 -1.69
C ALA A 114 17.52 17.67 -0.79
N VAL A 115 16.35 17.64 -0.13
CA VAL A 115 15.93 18.67 0.84
C VAL A 115 16.90 18.76 2.03
N ALA A 116 17.31 17.64 2.61
CA ALA A 116 18.23 17.59 3.74
C ALA A 116 19.62 18.20 3.44
N ASN A 117 20.01 18.24 2.17
CA ASN A 117 21.28 18.82 1.74
C ASN A 117 21.17 20.28 1.25
N ILE A 118 19.98 20.89 1.30
CA ILE A 118 19.81 22.32 1.01
C ILE A 118 20.22 23.12 2.24
N ASP A 119 21.12 24.09 2.05
CA ASP A 119 21.58 24.99 3.11
C ASP A 119 20.54 26.07 3.39
N PRO A 120 19.90 26.08 4.58
CA PRO A 120 18.86 27.06 4.92
C PRO A 120 19.42 28.49 5.08
N GLY A 121 20.74 28.67 5.12
CA GLY A 121 21.39 29.98 5.21
C GLY A 121 21.43 30.78 3.90
N LYS A 122 21.03 30.19 2.76
CA LYS A 122 21.09 30.85 1.46
C LYS A 122 19.72 31.37 1.02
N SER A 123 19.53 32.69 1.12
CA SER A 123 18.31 33.39 0.77
C SER A 123 18.16 33.66 -0.74
N ASP A 124 18.30 32.63 -1.58
CA ASP A 124 17.94 32.72 -3.00
C ASP A 124 16.50 32.27 -3.18
N ASP A 125 15.65 33.11 -3.79
CA ASP A 125 14.25 32.78 -4.08
C ASP A 125 14.11 31.47 -4.87
N LEU A 126 15.09 31.16 -5.74
CA LEU A 126 15.11 29.89 -6.47
C LEU A 126 15.34 28.69 -5.55
N LEU A 127 16.17 28.84 -4.51
CA LEU A 127 16.42 27.79 -3.53
C LEU A 127 15.18 27.53 -2.68
N ILE A 128 14.49 28.58 -2.22
CA ILE A 128 13.25 28.47 -1.43
C ILE A 128 12.17 27.72 -2.22
N TRP A 129 12.00 28.06 -3.50
CA TRP A 129 11.05 27.37 -4.36
C TRP A 129 11.45 25.92 -4.64
N GLY A 130 12.73 25.66 -4.90
CA GLY A 130 13.25 24.31 -5.11
C GLY A 130 13.03 23.42 -3.88
N GLU A 131 13.33 23.94 -2.69
CA GLU A 131 13.13 23.26 -1.41
C GLU A 131 11.64 22.94 -1.19
N ALA A 132 10.74 23.89 -1.42
CA ALA A 132 9.30 23.69 -1.28
C ALA A 132 8.75 22.64 -2.27
N VAL A 133 9.24 22.62 -3.51
CA VAL A 133 8.84 21.63 -4.52
C VAL A 133 9.30 20.23 -4.14
N LEU A 134 10.59 20.07 -3.81
CA LEU A 134 11.14 18.78 -3.39
C LEU A 134 10.46 18.26 -2.12
N SER A 135 10.23 19.16 -1.16
CA SER A 135 9.48 18.92 0.06
C SER A 135 8.06 18.39 -0.22
N GLY A 136 7.31 19.11 -1.06
CA GLY A 136 5.96 18.72 -1.42
C GLY A 136 5.89 17.39 -2.18
N LEU A 137 6.84 17.13 -3.09
CA LEU A 137 6.93 15.85 -3.80
C LEU A 137 7.25 14.68 -2.85
N GLY A 138 8.21 14.88 -1.94
CA GLY A 138 8.55 13.90 -0.90
C GLY A 138 7.34 13.57 -0.02
N LEU A 139 6.64 14.59 0.48
CA LEU A 139 5.44 14.43 1.29
C LEU A 139 4.31 13.72 0.52
N ALA A 140 4.06 14.10 -0.73
CA ALA A 140 3.04 13.46 -1.56
C ALA A 140 3.31 11.95 -1.70
N LEU A 141 4.54 11.56 -2.04
CA LEU A 141 4.91 10.15 -2.14
C LEU A 141 4.75 9.42 -0.81
N TYR A 142 5.10 10.05 0.31
CA TYR A 142 4.95 9.45 1.63
C TYR A 142 3.48 9.18 1.98
N VAL A 143 2.60 10.16 1.72
CA VAL A 143 1.15 10.03 1.92
C VAL A 143 0.56 8.96 1.00
N TYR A 144 1.02 8.89 -0.26
CA TYR A 144 0.63 7.85 -1.21
C TYR A 144 0.97 6.44 -0.69
N VAL A 145 2.19 6.26 -0.17
CA VAL A 145 2.63 4.98 0.39
C VAL A 145 1.79 4.61 1.61
N MET A 146 1.51 5.55 2.52
CA MET A 146 0.67 5.30 3.69
C MET A 146 -0.74 4.86 3.31
N LEU A 147 -1.38 5.52 2.35
CA LEU A 147 -2.70 5.11 1.85
C LEU A 147 -2.66 3.74 1.17
N THR A 148 -1.61 3.47 0.40
CA THR A 148 -1.43 2.18 -0.25
C THR A 148 -1.24 1.05 0.76
N LEU A 149 -0.54 1.29 1.88
CA LEU A 149 -0.41 0.33 2.97
C LEU A 149 -1.76 -0.01 3.60
N VAL A 150 -2.65 0.96 3.80
CA VAL A 150 -4.01 0.70 4.28
C VAL A 150 -4.76 -0.24 3.34
N ILE A 151 -4.62 -0.05 2.03
CA ILE A 151 -5.22 -0.94 1.02
C ILE A 151 -4.60 -2.34 1.11
N VAL A 152 -3.27 -2.45 1.15
CA VAL A 152 -2.57 -3.74 1.28
C VAL A 152 -3.01 -4.50 2.53
N VAL A 153 -3.12 -3.83 3.68
CA VAL A 153 -3.57 -4.46 4.93
C VAL A 153 -4.97 -5.03 4.78
N ASN A 154 -5.90 -4.28 4.19
CA ASN A 154 -7.26 -4.78 3.93
C ASN A 154 -7.24 -5.97 2.97
N LEU A 155 -6.46 -5.91 1.89
CA LEU A 155 -6.32 -7.02 0.93
C LEU A 155 -5.79 -8.30 1.57
N LEU A 156 -4.78 -8.17 2.43
CA LEU A 156 -4.20 -9.31 3.14
C LEU A 156 -5.17 -9.86 4.19
N TRP A 157 -5.92 -9.00 4.87
CA TRP A 157 -6.95 -9.41 5.82
C TRP A 157 -8.07 -10.20 5.13
N ASP A 158 -8.58 -9.70 4.00
CA ASP A 158 -9.61 -10.40 3.22
C ASP A 158 -9.12 -11.75 2.72
N GLY A 159 -7.89 -11.80 2.21
CA GLY A 159 -7.25 -13.05 1.79
C GLY A 159 -7.10 -14.06 2.94
N TYR A 160 -6.78 -13.58 4.14
CA TYR A 160 -6.64 -14.39 5.35
C TYR A 160 -7.99 -14.96 5.83
N VAL A 161 -9.02 -14.12 5.91
CA VAL A 161 -10.35 -14.54 6.37
C VAL A 161 -10.96 -15.56 5.41
N GLU A 162 -10.82 -15.35 4.10
CA GLU A 162 -11.36 -16.27 3.09
C GLU A 162 -10.66 -17.66 3.17
N ALA A 163 -9.33 -17.68 3.29
CA ALA A 163 -8.58 -18.93 3.42
C ALA A 163 -9.00 -19.75 4.66
N ASN A 164 -9.36 -19.09 5.76
CA ASN A 164 -9.80 -19.77 6.98
C ASN A 164 -11.26 -20.26 6.88
N ASN A 165 -12.17 -19.47 6.31
CA ASN A 165 -13.59 -19.85 6.17
C ASN A 165 -13.79 -21.08 5.27
N VAL A 166 -12.95 -21.27 4.25
CA VAL A 166 -12.97 -22.46 3.39
C VAL A 166 -12.66 -23.74 4.19
N THR A 167 -11.74 -23.65 5.16
CA THR A 167 -11.33 -24.80 5.98
C THR A 167 -12.49 -25.32 6.84
N ASP A 168 -13.25 -24.41 7.46
CA ASP A 168 -14.40 -24.77 8.31
C ASP A 168 -15.54 -25.43 7.51
N THR A 169 -15.78 -24.94 6.30
CA THR A 169 -16.86 -25.45 5.45
C THR A 169 -16.53 -26.85 4.92
N GLN A 170 -15.27 -27.10 4.55
CA GLN A 170 -14.82 -28.42 4.14
C GLN A 170 -14.88 -29.43 5.28
N SER A 171 -14.46 -29.04 6.50
CA SER A 171 -14.57 -29.89 7.70
C SER A 171 -16.00 -30.34 7.94
N LYS A 172 -16.97 -29.41 7.95
CA LYS A 172 -18.40 -29.74 8.16
C LYS A 172 -18.97 -30.68 7.09
N SER A 173 -18.57 -30.50 5.83
CA SER A 173 -19.05 -31.36 4.73
C SER A 173 -18.46 -32.78 4.77
N GLY A 174 -17.23 -32.92 5.28
CA GLY A 174 -16.57 -34.22 5.48
C GLY A 174 -17.26 -35.04 6.56
N ASP A 175 -17.58 -34.42 7.69
CA ASP A 175 -18.27 -35.09 8.80
C ASP A 175 -19.69 -35.52 8.42
N ALA A 176 -20.42 -34.68 7.68
CA ALA A 176 -21.75 -35.02 7.18
C ALA A 176 -21.78 -36.24 6.24
N ARG A 177 -20.67 -36.55 5.54
CA ARG A 177 -20.56 -37.74 4.70
C ARG A 177 -20.20 -39.00 5.46
N ARG A 178 -19.57 -38.90 6.64
CA ARG A 178 -19.20 -40.06 7.47
C ARG A 178 -20.39 -40.66 8.23
N HIS A 179 -21.47 -39.91 8.36
CA HIS A 179 -22.71 -40.33 9.03
C HIS A 179 -23.80 -40.84 8.08
N ARG A 180 -23.47 -41.12 6.81
CA ARG A 180 -24.33 -41.79 5.85
C ARG A 180 -23.71 -43.11 5.44
#